data_AF-A0A382M1C9-F1
#
_entry.id   AF-A0A382M1C9-F1
#
_cell.length_a   1.000
_cell.length_b   1.000
_cell.length_c   1.000
_cell.angle_alpha   90.00
_cell.angle_beta   90.00
_cell.angle_gamma   90.00
#
_symmetry.space_group_name_H-M   'P 1'
#
loop_
_entity.id
_entity.type
_entity.pdbx_description
1 polymer ?
#
loop_
_entity_poly.entity_id
_entity_poly.type
_entity_poly.pdbx_seq_one_letter_code
_entity_poly.pdbx_strand_id
1 'polypeptide(L)'
;SEFLSFAKALGDDKNIPLFSFHSASKGFYGECGHRGGYFEVRNPPRSQGSKTRFIDILFKQASVNLCSNTTGQALIYLLSSPPPEGSEPYDQFNREKQGILADLYEKADMIKDSFREMDGVECFGKVGAMYLFPRFNTLPAGKTDFDYCMSLLEKTGLTTVNGSGFGQKEGTHHLRIAFLPPKDTLEDVLPRWIDFHNNYVRC
;
A
#
# COMPACT_ATOMS: atom_id res chain seq x y z
N SER A 1 15.02 5.28 1.06
CA SER A 1 14.94 5.06 2.52
C SER A 1 15.03 3.57 2.78
N GLU A 2 15.67 3.15 3.88
CA GLU A 2 15.77 1.74 4.27
C GLU A 2 14.50 1.30 5.03
N PHE A 3 14.08 0.05 4.84
CA PHE A 3 13.01 -0.57 5.63
C PHE A 3 13.60 -1.22 6.89
N LEU A 4 13.13 -0.82 8.07
CA LEU A 4 13.47 -1.43 9.35
C LEU A 4 12.28 -2.28 9.82
N SER A 5 12.45 -3.60 9.91
CA SER A 5 11.41 -4.47 10.45
C SER A 5 11.22 -4.23 11.95
N PHE A 6 9.98 -4.29 12.43
CA PHE A 6 9.68 -4.26 13.87
C PHE A 6 10.35 -5.43 14.60
N ALA A 7 10.51 -6.58 13.95
CA ALA A 7 11.27 -7.70 14.46
C ALA A 7 12.74 -7.35 14.75
N LYS A 8 13.40 -6.60 13.85
CA LYS A 8 14.77 -6.11 14.06
C LYS A 8 14.84 -5.04 15.14
N ALA A 9 13.85 -4.14 15.20
CA ALA A 9 13.76 -3.10 16.22
C ALA A 9 13.45 -3.65 17.63
N LEU A 10 12.65 -4.73 17.73
CA LEU A 10 12.30 -5.39 18.98
C LEU A 10 13.52 -6.06 19.64
N GLY A 11 14.45 -6.58 18.83
CA GLY A 11 15.60 -7.33 19.34
C GLY A 11 15.16 -8.51 20.21
N ASP A 12 15.73 -8.58 21.42
CA ASP A 12 15.49 -9.65 22.39
C ASP A 12 14.44 -9.30 23.46
N ASP A 13 13.71 -8.19 23.32
CA ASP A 13 12.65 -7.84 24.29
C ASP A 13 11.51 -8.87 24.23
N LYS A 14 11.29 -9.54 25.35
CA LYS A 14 10.29 -10.61 25.52
C LYS A 14 8.95 -10.11 26.04
N ASN A 15 8.85 -8.84 26.44
CA ASN A 15 7.67 -8.28 27.09
C ASN A 15 6.64 -7.75 26.09
N ILE A 16 7.04 -7.54 24.84
CA ILE A 16 6.19 -6.99 23.78
C ILE A 16 5.76 -8.12 22.84
N PRO A 17 4.47 -8.48 22.80
CA PRO A 17 3.93 -9.31 21.74
C PRO A 17 4.05 -8.62 20.38
N LEU A 18 4.61 -9.33 19.40
CA LEU A 18 4.75 -8.82 18.03
C LEU A 18 4.16 -9.81 17.03
N PHE A 19 3.37 -9.28 16.11
CA PHE A 19 2.77 -9.99 14.99
C PHE A 19 3.16 -9.30 13.69
N SER A 20 4.12 -9.87 12.96
CA SER A 20 4.61 -9.31 11.70
C SER A 20 3.94 -10.00 10.52
N PHE A 21 3.42 -9.24 9.55
CA PHE A 21 2.76 -9.80 8.37
C PHE A 21 3.55 -9.52 7.10
N HIS A 22 3.59 -10.47 6.18
CA HIS A 22 4.14 -10.25 4.85
C HIS A 22 3.34 -11.00 3.78
N SER A 23 3.41 -10.55 2.53
CA SER A 23 2.60 -11.08 1.43
C SER A 23 3.33 -10.97 0.10
N ALA A 24 3.09 -11.96 -0.76
CA ALA A 24 3.51 -11.94 -2.17
C ALA A 24 2.71 -10.94 -3.03
N SER A 25 1.64 -10.35 -2.49
CA SER A 25 0.66 -9.57 -3.29
C SER A 25 1.11 -8.17 -3.69
N LYS A 26 2.21 -7.65 -3.13
CA LYS A 26 2.60 -6.23 -3.22
C LYS A 26 4.09 -6.09 -3.54
N GLY A 27 4.52 -4.85 -3.74
CA GLY A 27 5.90 -4.54 -4.13
C GLY A 27 6.17 -4.94 -5.58
N PHE A 28 7.44 -5.17 -5.90
CA PHE A 28 7.88 -5.51 -7.26
C PHE A 28 7.50 -6.94 -7.70
N TYR A 29 7.03 -7.79 -6.78
CA TYR A 29 6.49 -9.11 -7.13
C TYR A 29 5.06 -9.02 -7.68
N GLY A 30 4.15 -8.34 -6.96
CA GLY A 30 2.80 -8.06 -7.47
C GLY A 30 1.85 -9.28 -7.65
N GLU A 31 2.16 -10.43 -7.04
CA GLU A 31 1.50 -11.73 -7.28
C GLU A 31 0.16 -11.91 -6.54
N CYS A 32 -0.68 -10.88 -6.57
CA CYS A 32 -1.87 -10.79 -5.71
C CYS A 32 -2.93 -11.87 -5.97
N GLY A 33 -3.03 -12.41 -7.19
CA GLY A 33 -3.99 -13.45 -7.56
C GLY A 33 -3.72 -14.80 -6.89
N HIS A 34 -2.46 -15.08 -6.53
CA HIS A 34 -2.04 -16.34 -5.94
C HIS A 34 -2.28 -16.46 -4.43
N ARG A 35 -2.69 -15.36 -3.79
CA ARG A 35 -3.10 -15.32 -2.37
C ARG A 35 -2.04 -15.90 -1.41
N GLY A 36 -0.76 -15.56 -1.64
CA GLY A 36 0.37 -15.94 -0.79
C GLY A 36 0.67 -14.93 0.33
N GLY A 37 0.89 -15.42 1.54
CA GLY A 37 1.28 -14.62 2.69
C GLY A 37 1.73 -15.46 3.89
N TYR A 38 2.44 -14.83 4.81
CA TYR A 38 2.76 -15.41 6.12
C TYR A 38 2.62 -14.35 7.21
N PHE A 39 2.60 -14.81 8.45
CA PHE A 39 2.83 -13.94 9.59
C PHE A 39 3.78 -14.63 10.58
N GLU A 40 4.63 -13.83 11.22
CA GLU A 40 5.55 -14.25 12.27
C GLU A 40 5.01 -13.77 13.61
N VAL A 41 5.04 -14.62 14.63
CA VAL A 41 4.65 -14.27 16.00
C VAL A 41 5.84 -14.36 16.93
N ARG A 42 6.13 -13.27 17.64
CA ARG A 42 7.10 -13.22 18.74
C ARG A 42 6.38 -12.89 20.05
N ASN A 43 6.83 -13.51 21.14
CA ASN A 43 6.28 -13.32 22.48
C ASN A 43 4.74 -13.48 22.54
N PRO A 44 4.17 -14.62 22.07
CA PRO A 44 2.73 -14.80 22.03
C PRO A 44 2.12 -14.69 23.44
N PRO A 45 1.12 -13.82 23.65
CA PRO A 45 0.55 -13.61 24.97
C PRO A 45 -0.20 -14.87 25.43
N ARG A 46 -0.33 -15.01 26.75
CA ARG A 46 -1.15 -16.07 27.36
C ARG A 46 -2.61 -15.65 27.39
N SER A 47 -3.51 -16.62 27.22
CA SER A 47 -4.92 -16.41 27.53
C SER A 47 -5.10 -16.24 29.03
N GLN A 48 -5.94 -15.29 29.46
CA GLN A 48 -6.21 -15.08 30.88
C GLN A 48 -6.72 -16.38 31.53
N GLY A 49 -6.19 -16.70 32.71
CA GLY A 49 -6.59 -17.89 33.48
C GLY A 49 -6.19 -19.24 32.88
N SER A 50 -5.38 -19.29 31.81
CA SER A 50 -5.00 -20.55 31.14
C SER A 50 -3.50 -20.65 30.85
N LYS A 51 -3.01 -21.89 30.72
CA LYS A 51 -1.67 -22.19 30.19
C LYS A 51 -1.59 -22.01 28.66
N THR A 52 -2.73 -21.92 27.98
CA THR A 52 -2.87 -21.73 26.54
C THR A 52 -2.31 -20.37 26.11
N ARG A 53 -1.49 -20.37 25.06
CA ARG A 53 -0.97 -19.16 24.41
C ARG A 53 -1.88 -18.78 23.24
N PHE A 54 -1.87 -17.51 22.87
CA PHE A 54 -2.61 -17.02 21.72
C PHE A 54 -2.29 -17.79 20.42
N ILE A 55 -1.04 -18.23 20.25
CA ILE A 55 -0.63 -19.03 19.09
C ILE A 55 -1.32 -20.39 19.03
N ASP A 56 -1.63 -21.01 20.18
CA ASP A 56 -2.32 -22.30 20.23
C ASP A 56 -3.77 -22.16 19.71
N ILE A 57 -4.43 -21.05 20.08
CA ILE A 57 -5.78 -20.71 19.62
C ILE A 57 -5.77 -20.43 18.12
N LEU A 58 -4.78 -19.67 17.64
CA LEU A 58 -4.61 -19.40 16.20
C LEU A 58 -4.37 -20.69 15.42
N PHE A 59 -3.54 -21.60 15.91
CA PHE A 59 -3.28 -22.88 15.24
C PHE A 59 -4.56 -23.72 15.14
N LYS A 60 -5.35 -23.80 16.23
CA LYS A 60 -6.65 -24.46 16.24
C LYS A 60 -7.63 -23.82 15.23
N GLN A 61 -7.65 -22.49 15.13
CA GLN A 61 -8.47 -21.80 14.14
C GLN A 61 -8.00 -22.12 12.71
N ALA A 62 -6.69 -22.06 12.47
CA ALA A 62 -6.10 -22.30 11.15
C ALA A 62 -6.37 -23.73 10.65
N SER A 63 -6.33 -24.73 11.55
CA SER A 63 -6.55 -26.13 11.18
C SER A 63 -7.94 -26.42 10.62
N VAL A 64 -8.94 -25.58 10.90
CA VAL A 64 -10.29 -25.72 10.34
C VAL A 64 -10.29 -25.56 8.80
N ASN A 65 -9.33 -24.81 8.27
CA ASN A 65 -9.17 -24.58 6.83
C ASN A 65 -8.17 -25.54 6.16
N LEU A 66 -7.71 -26.59 6.86
CA LEU A 66 -6.65 -27.51 6.43
C LEU A 66 -5.28 -26.84 6.25
N CYS A 67 -5.10 -26.07 5.18
CA CYS A 67 -3.91 -25.29 4.88
C CYS A 67 -4.19 -24.18 3.83
N SER A 68 -3.25 -23.26 3.64
CA SER A 68 -3.31 -22.30 2.53
C SER A 68 -2.99 -22.96 1.20
N ASN A 69 -3.32 -22.31 0.08
CA ASN A 69 -3.07 -22.87 -1.24
C ASN A 69 -1.55 -23.07 -1.51
N THR A 70 -1.18 -24.18 -2.12
CA THR A 70 0.22 -24.60 -2.33
C THR A 70 1.00 -23.60 -3.19
N THR A 71 0.39 -23.02 -4.22
CA THR A 71 1.04 -22.00 -5.07
C THR A 71 1.45 -20.77 -4.26
N GLY A 72 0.57 -20.27 -3.40
CA GLY A 72 0.86 -19.15 -2.50
C GLY A 72 1.97 -19.48 -1.50
N GLN A 73 2.04 -20.73 -1.01
CA GLN A 73 3.14 -21.18 -0.16
C GLN A 73 4.48 -21.20 -0.93
N ALA A 74 4.49 -21.72 -2.15
CA ALA A 74 5.68 -21.74 -3.01
C ALA A 74 6.19 -20.33 -3.34
N LEU A 75 5.28 -19.38 -3.63
CA LEU A 75 5.64 -17.99 -3.88
C LEU A 75 6.26 -17.30 -2.64
N ILE A 76 5.77 -17.61 -1.44
CA ILE A 76 6.37 -17.09 -0.21
C ILE A 76 7.78 -17.64 0.01
N TYR A 77 8.00 -18.90 -0.32
CA TYR A 77 9.35 -19.48 -0.30
C TYR A 77 10.29 -18.77 -1.28
N LEU A 78 9.86 -18.57 -2.53
CA LEU A 78 10.64 -17.88 -3.56
C LEU A 78 10.93 -16.42 -3.18
N LEU A 79 9.93 -15.72 -2.64
CA LEU A 79 10.06 -14.34 -2.18
C LEU A 79 11.12 -14.21 -1.07
N SER A 80 11.20 -15.21 -0.19
CA SER A 80 12.11 -15.22 0.97
C SER A 80 13.49 -15.83 0.65
N SER A 81 13.63 -16.42 -0.53
CA SER A 81 14.84 -17.15 -0.97
C SER A 81 15.27 -16.64 -2.34
N PRO A 82 15.80 -15.40 -2.43
CA PRO A 82 16.26 -14.85 -3.70
C PRO A 82 17.41 -15.70 -4.28
N PRO A 83 17.72 -15.54 -5.59
CA PRO A 83 18.87 -16.22 -6.18
C PRO A 83 20.18 -15.95 -5.41
N PRO A 84 21.17 -16.86 -5.46
CA PRO A 84 22.43 -16.67 -4.73
C PRO A 84 23.19 -15.43 -5.18
N GLU A 85 23.67 -14.63 -4.23
CA GLU A 85 24.45 -13.42 -4.54
C GLU A 85 25.70 -13.77 -5.36
N GLY A 86 26.00 -12.95 -6.37
CA GLY A 86 27.13 -13.18 -7.29
C GLY A 86 26.84 -14.18 -8.43
N SER A 87 25.60 -14.69 -8.54
CA SER A 87 25.16 -15.48 -9.69
C SER A 87 24.52 -14.62 -10.79
N GLU A 88 24.60 -15.06 -12.05
CA GLU A 88 23.93 -14.38 -13.16
C GLU A 88 22.41 -14.18 -12.93
N PRO A 89 21.64 -15.17 -12.41
CA PRO A 89 20.24 -14.96 -12.06
C PRO A 89 20.01 -13.89 -10.99
N TYR A 90 20.93 -13.72 -10.04
CA TYR A 90 20.82 -12.68 -9.02
C TYR A 90 21.00 -11.28 -9.63
N ASP A 91 21.94 -11.13 -10.56
CA ASP A 91 22.15 -9.87 -11.26
C ASP A 91 20.93 -9.51 -12.12
N GLN A 92 20.34 -10.49 -12.81
CA GLN A 92 19.09 -10.29 -13.54
C GLN A 92 17.95 -9.88 -12.61
N PHE A 93 17.72 -10.64 -11.53
CA PHE A 93 16.69 -10.35 -10.54
C PHE A 93 16.82 -8.93 -9.97
N ASN A 94 18.04 -8.51 -9.63
CA ASN A 94 18.27 -7.16 -9.12
C ASN A 94 18.04 -6.08 -10.18
N ARG A 95 18.45 -6.28 -11.43
CA ARG A 95 18.15 -5.32 -12.51
C ARG A 95 16.64 -5.14 -12.70
N GLU A 96 15.88 -6.22 -12.76
CA GLU A 96 14.42 -6.19 -12.91
C GLU A 96 13.74 -5.51 -11.72
N LYS A 97 14.12 -5.91 -10.49
CA LYS A 97 13.63 -5.30 -9.25
C LYS A 97 13.88 -3.79 -9.22
N GLN A 98 15.10 -3.35 -9.52
CA GLN A 98 15.43 -1.92 -9.49
C GLN A 98 14.69 -1.15 -10.59
N GLY A 99 14.54 -1.74 -11.78
CA GLY A 99 13.75 -1.15 -12.87
C GLY A 99 12.29 -0.93 -12.48
N ILE A 100 11.63 -1.94 -11.90
CA ILE A 100 10.24 -1.84 -11.45
C ILE A 100 10.08 -0.80 -10.33
N LEU A 101 11.00 -0.78 -9.37
CA LEU A 101 10.94 0.19 -8.26
C LEU A 101 11.20 1.63 -8.73
N ALA A 102 12.10 1.82 -9.70
CA ALA A 102 12.35 3.13 -10.30
C ALA A 102 11.13 3.63 -11.09
N ASP A 103 10.52 2.76 -11.91
CA ASP A 103 9.28 3.08 -12.63
C ASP A 103 8.14 3.48 -11.68
N LEU A 104 7.93 2.71 -10.60
CA LEU A 104 6.93 3.04 -9.58
C LEU A 104 7.21 4.39 -8.90
N TYR A 105 8.48 4.68 -8.62
CA TYR A 105 8.87 5.94 -7.99
C TYR A 105 8.61 7.13 -8.92
N GLU A 106 9.00 7.03 -10.18
CA GLU A 106 8.79 8.08 -11.18
C GLU A 106 7.30 8.37 -11.38
N LYS A 107 6.47 7.34 -11.49
CA LYS A 107 5.01 7.50 -11.58
C LYS A 107 4.40 8.17 -10.35
N ALA A 108 4.87 7.80 -9.16
CA ALA A 108 4.43 8.46 -7.93
C ALA A 108 4.85 9.93 -7.90
N ASP A 109 6.04 10.25 -8.39
CA ASP A 109 6.55 11.62 -8.48
C ASP A 109 5.74 12.45 -9.48
N MET A 110 5.43 11.92 -10.67
CA MET A 110 4.55 12.55 -11.67
C MET A 110 3.20 12.94 -11.07
N ILE A 111 2.53 12.00 -10.38
CA ILE A 111 1.24 12.29 -9.74
C ILE A 111 1.41 13.30 -8.61
N LYS A 112 2.47 13.19 -7.80
CA LYS A 112 2.71 14.11 -6.70
C LYS A 112 3.00 15.53 -7.18
N ASP A 113 3.71 15.68 -8.29
CA ASP A 113 4.00 16.96 -8.90
C ASP A 113 2.75 17.60 -9.51
N SER A 114 1.86 16.81 -10.11
CA SER A 114 0.56 17.30 -10.59
C SER A 114 -0.28 17.93 -9.47
N PHE A 115 -0.16 17.44 -8.23
CA PHE A 115 -0.86 18.04 -7.09
C PHE A 115 -0.38 19.45 -6.77
N ARG A 116 0.85 19.84 -7.15
CA ARG A 116 1.34 21.21 -6.96
C ARG A 116 0.65 22.21 -7.87
N GLU A 117 0.05 21.72 -8.96
CA GLU A 117 -0.72 22.52 -9.92
C GLU A 117 -2.22 22.59 -9.56
N MET A 118 -2.63 21.92 -8.48
CA MET A 118 -4.01 21.86 -8.01
C MET A 118 -4.23 22.77 -6.79
N ASP A 119 -5.19 23.70 -6.91
CA ASP A 119 -5.50 24.71 -5.90
C ASP A 119 -5.90 24.09 -4.54
N GLY A 120 -5.03 24.24 -3.53
CA GLY A 120 -5.32 23.75 -2.18
C GLY A 120 -5.16 22.25 -2.00
N VAL A 121 -4.34 21.58 -2.82
CA VAL A 121 -3.97 20.17 -2.64
C VAL A 121 -2.60 20.04 -2.01
N GLU A 122 -2.49 19.22 -0.96
CA GLU A 122 -1.21 18.90 -0.32
C GLU A 122 -1.03 17.39 -0.21
N CYS A 123 0.11 16.87 -0.68
CA CYS A 123 0.44 15.45 -0.52
C CYS A 123 1.65 15.26 0.39
N PHE A 124 1.38 14.78 1.60
CA PHE A 124 2.39 14.58 2.64
C PHE A 124 3.17 13.27 2.46
N GLY A 125 4.33 13.21 3.11
CA GLY A 125 5.11 11.98 3.26
C GLY A 125 6.06 11.68 2.09
N LYS A 126 6.83 10.60 2.30
CA LYS A 126 7.74 10.03 1.29
C LYS A 126 6.97 9.01 0.46
N VAL A 127 7.34 8.88 -0.81
CA VAL A 127 6.82 7.82 -1.68
C VAL A 127 7.21 6.46 -1.10
N GLY A 128 6.21 5.61 -0.91
CA GLY A 128 6.34 4.25 -0.42
C GLY A 128 5.06 3.47 -0.71
N ALA A 129 5.13 2.15 -0.64
CA ALA A 129 4.04 1.27 -1.07
C ALA A 129 3.60 1.56 -2.52
N MET A 130 2.31 1.78 -2.76
CA MET A 130 1.70 1.91 -4.09
C MET A 130 0.62 3.00 -4.15
N TYR A 131 0.51 3.84 -3.11
CA TYR A 131 -0.57 4.83 -3.01
C TYR A 131 -0.07 6.20 -2.56
N LEU A 132 -0.73 7.24 -3.04
CA LEU A 132 -0.65 8.59 -2.50
C LEU A 132 -1.97 8.93 -1.81
N PHE A 133 -1.90 9.81 -0.82
CA PHE A 133 -3.05 10.22 -0.01
C PHE A 133 -3.08 11.75 0.15
N PRO A 134 -3.33 12.50 -0.94
CA PRO A 134 -3.40 13.95 -0.87
C PRO A 134 -4.57 14.42 -0.03
N ARG A 135 -4.37 15.55 0.64
CA ARG A 135 -5.39 16.30 1.38
C ARG A 135 -5.90 17.45 0.54
N PHE A 136 -7.20 17.62 0.54
CA PHE A 136 -7.87 18.82 0.06
C PHE A 136 -8.02 19.81 1.21
N ASN A 137 -7.38 20.97 1.09
CA ASN A 137 -7.52 22.09 2.02
C ASN A 137 -8.72 22.97 1.66
N THR A 138 -9.23 22.85 0.44
CA THR A 138 -10.40 23.59 -0.03
C THR A 138 -11.29 22.66 -0.85
N LEU A 139 -12.57 22.63 -0.49
CA LEU A 139 -13.66 22.06 -1.28
C LEU A 139 -14.83 23.05 -1.24
N PRO A 140 -15.74 23.03 -2.22
CA PRO A 140 -16.93 23.85 -2.18
C PRO A 140 -17.75 23.62 -0.91
N ALA A 141 -18.48 24.65 -0.46
CA ALA A 141 -19.22 24.59 0.79
C ALA A 141 -20.21 23.41 0.82
N GLY A 142 -20.15 22.62 1.90
CA GLY A 142 -21.01 21.45 2.08
C GLY A 142 -20.62 20.23 1.24
N LYS A 143 -19.52 20.27 0.48
CA LYS A 143 -19.01 19.10 -0.26
C LYS A 143 -18.03 18.29 0.57
N THR A 144 -18.07 16.98 0.35
CA THR A 144 -17.22 15.98 0.99
C THR A 144 -16.20 15.42 -0.01
N ASP A 145 -15.26 14.62 0.48
CA ASP A 145 -14.35 13.87 -0.39
C ASP A 145 -15.07 12.82 -1.24
N PHE A 146 -16.19 12.27 -0.76
CA PHE A 146 -17.06 11.40 -1.55
C PHE A 146 -17.66 12.16 -2.73
N ASP A 147 -18.22 13.36 -2.51
CA ASP A 147 -18.78 14.18 -3.58
C ASP A 147 -17.73 14.55 -4.63
N TYR A 148 -16.52 14.87 -4.18
CA TYR A 148 -15.38 15.14 -5.05
C TYR A 148 -15.04 13.91 -5.90
N CYS A 149 -14.85 12.74 -5.28
CA CYS A 149 -14.46 11.51 -6.01
C CYS A 149 -15.54 11.06 -7.00
N MET A 150 -16.82 11.19 -6.65
CA MET A 150 -17.92 10.90 -7.57
C MET A 150 -17.95 11.87 -8.75
N SER A 151 -17.79 13.18 -8.48
CA SER A 151 -17.76 14.18 -9.54
C SER A 151 -16.55 14.00 -10.47
N LEU A 152 -15.40 13.61 -9.92
CA LEU A 152 -14.19 13.30 -10.69
C LEU A 152 -14.46 12.11 -11.63
N LEU A 153 -15.03 11.03 -11.09
CA LEU A 153 -15.40 9.84 -11.86
C LEU A 153 -16.38 10.18 -12.99
N GLU A 154 -17.46 10.90 -12.69
CA GLU A 154 -18.50 11.24 -13.67
C GLU A 154 -17.98 12.12 -14.81
N LYS A 155 -17.09 13.07 -14.51
CA LYS A 155 -16.59 14.02 -15.53
C LYS A 155 -15.38 13.52 -16.30
N THR A 156 -14.55 12.68 -15.71
CA THR A 156 -13.23 12.31 -16.29
C THR A 156 -13.06 10.81 -16.52
N GLY A 157 -13.90 9.98 -15.90
CA GLY A 157 -13.73 8.53 -15.83
C GLY A 157 -12.70 8.07 -14.79
N LEU A 158 -12.03 8.99 -14.08
CA LEU A 158 -11.01 8.66 -13.10
C LEU A 158 -11.62 8.12 -11.81
N THR A 159 -11.30 6.86 -11.50
CA THR A 159 -11.74 6.21 -10.27
C THR A 159 -10.70 6.38 -9.17
N THR A 160 -11.08 7.06 -8.10
CA THR A 160 -10.31 7.20 -6.86
C THR A 160 -11.11 6.66 -5.68
N VAL A 161 -10.47 6.52 -4.51
CA VAL A 161 -11.18 6.16 -3.28
C VAL A 161 -11.20 7.35 -2.34
N ASN A 162 -12.37 7.77 -1.87
CA ASN A 162 -12.55 8.86 -0.92
C ASN A 162 -11.88 8.56 0.44
N GLY A 163 -11.30 9.60 1.06
CA GLY A 163 -10.57 9.54 2.31
C GLY A 163 -11.41 9.05 3.50
N SER A 164 -12.70 9.41 3.52
CA SER A 164 -13.65 9.02 4.56
C SER A 164 -13.80 7.50 4.72
N GLY A 165 -13.49 6.70 3.69
CA GLY A 165 -13.44 5.23 3.78
C GLY A 165 -12.25 4.67 4.58
N PHE A 166 -11.22 5.48 4.87
CA PHE A 166 -10.00 5.06 5.58
C PHE A 166 -9.98 5.49 7.06
N GLY A 167 -10.96 6.28 7.48
CA GLY A 167 -10.86 7.06 8.72
C GLY A 167 -9.90 8.24 8.53
N GLN A 168 -10.39 9.46 8.76
CA GLN A 168 -9.59 10.67 8.66
C GLN A 168 -9.94 11.64 9.78
N LYS A 169 -9.07 12.62 10.03
CA LYS A 169 -9.31 13.65 11.05
C LYS A 169 -10.57 14.44 10.69
N GLU A 170 -11.39 14.75 11.69
CA GLU A 170 -12.59 15.58 11.49
C GLU A 170 -12.22 16.93 10.84
N GLY A 171 -13.06 17.37 9.89
CA GLY A 171 -12.82 18.58 9.10
C GLY A 171 -11.72 18.47 8.05
N THR A 172 -11.20 17.27 7.77
CA THR A 172 -10.24 17.03 6.69
C THR A 172 -10.84 16.15 5.61
N HIS A 173 -10.38 16.34 4.38
CA HIS A 173 -10.84 15.62 3.19
C HIS A 173 -9.64 15.12 2.42
N HIS A 174 -9.69 13.87 1.99
CA HIS A 174 -8.59 13.22 1.28
C HIS A 174 -9.11 12.34 0.15
N LEU A 175 -8.19 11.86 -0.68
CA LEU A 175 -8.44 10.73 -1.57
C LEU A 175 -7.26 9.77 -1.52
N ARG A 176 -7.46 8.52 -1.93
CA ARG A 176 -6.39 7.58 -2.23
C ARG A 176 -6.33 7.33 -3.73
N ILE A 177 -5.14 7.53 -4.31
CA ILE A 177 -4.83 7.18 -5.70
C ILE A 177 -3.68 6.18 -5.75
N ALA A 178 -3.75 5.23 -6.68
CA ALA A 178 -2.67 4.29 -6.95
C ALA A 178 -1.81 4.78 -8.12
N PHE A 179 -0.48 4.70 -7.99
CA PHE A 179 0.47 5.03 -9.07
C PHE A 179 0.89 3.81 -9.89
N LEU A 180 -0.07 2.90 -10.12
CA LEU A 180 0.12 1.67 -10.89
C LEU A 180 -0.10 1.80 -12.41
N PRO A 181 -0.97 2.71 -12.92
CA PRO A 181 -1.17 2.84 -14.35
C PRO A 181 0.14 3.05 -15.12
N PRO A 182 0.22 2.64 -16.39
CA PRO A 182 1.34 2.99 -17.27
C PRO A 182 1.59 4.51 -17.35
N LYS A 183 2.82 4.92 -17.63
CA LYS A 183 3.22 6.34 -17.66
C LYS A 183 2.47 7.16 -18.70
N ASP A 184 2.33 6.62 -19.91
CA ASP A 184 1.54 7.20 -21.01
C ASP A 184 0.08 7.44 -20.59
N THR A 185 -0.50 6.53 -19.81
CA THR A 185 -1.83 6.73 -19.23
C THR A 185 -1.83 7.89 -18.22
N LEU A 186 -0.79 8.02 -17.39
CA LEU A 186 -0.65 9.14 -16.45
C LEU A 186 -0.50 10.48 -17.18
N GLU A 187 0.32 10.55 -18.22
CA GLU A 187 0.52 11.74 -19.05
C GLU A 187 -0.78 12.25 -19.68
N ASP A 188 -1.67 11.33 -20.09
CA ASP A 188 -2.98 11.68 -20.65
C ASP A 188 -4.03 12.09 -19.59
N VAL A 189 -4.02 11.47 -18.41
CA VAL A 189 -5.07 11.70 -17.40
C VAL A 189 -4.77 12.85 -16.44
N LEU A 190 -3.50 13.12 -16.13
CA LEU A 190 -3.12 14.12 -15.14
C LEU A 190 -3.57 15.54 -15.51
N PRO A 191 -3.42 16.02 -16.77
CA PRO A 191 -3.93 17.34 -17.17
C PRO A 191 -5.44 17.46 -16.97
N ARG A 192 -6.20 16.42 -17.34
CA ARG A 192 -7.66 16.38 -17.18
C ARG A 192 -8.07 16.41 -15.70
N TRP A 193 -7.29 15.79 -14.82
CA TRP A 193 -7.51 15.85 -13.39
C TRP A 193 -7.21 17.25 -12.81
N ILE A 194 -6.10 17.87 -13.22
CA ILE A 194 -5.74 19.24 -12.80
C ILE A 194 -6.86 20.21 -13.19
N ASP A 195 -7.29 20.17 -14.45
CA ASP A 195 -8.38 21.00 -14.96
C ASP A 195 -9.69 20.76 -14.21
N PHE A 196 -10.05 19.49 -13.98
CA PHE A 196 -11.23 19.15 -13.19
C PHE A 196 -11.15 19.74 -11.78
N HIS A 197 -10.04 19.55 -11.08
CA HIS A 197 -9.88 19.96 -9.69
C HIS A 197 -9.99 21.49 -9.57
N ASN A 198 -9.22 22.22 -10.37
CA ASN A 198 -9.17 23.68 -10.30
C ASN A 198 -10.52 24.31 -10.66
N ASN A 199 -11.30 23.70 -11.55
CA ASN A 199 -12.67 24.13 -11.80
C ASN A 199 -13.61 23.75 -10.64
N TYR A 200 -13.47 22.55 -10.08
CA TYR A 200 -14.34 22.05 -9.01
C TYR A 200 -14.27 22.92 -7.75
N VAL A 201 -13.07 23.33 -7.33
CA VAL A 201 -12.88 24.11 -6.08
C VAL A 201 -13.21 25.60 -6.22
N ARG A 202 -13.34 26.11 -7.45
CA ARG A 202 -13.72 27.50 -7.74
C ARG A 202 -15.23 27.70 -7.90
N CYS A 203 -16.00 26.62 -8.03
CA CYS A 203 -17.46 26.63 -8.07
C CYS A 203 -18.06 26.69 -6.66
#